data_AF-A0A427XZA5-F1
#
_entry.id   AF-A0A427XZA5-F1
#
_cell.length_a   1.000
_cell.length_b   1.000
_cell.length_c   1.000
_cell.angle_alpha   90.00
_cell.angle_beta   90.00
_cell.angle_gamma   90.00
#
_symmetry.space_group_name_H-M   'P 1'
#
loop_
_entity.id
_entity.type
_entity.pdbx_description
1 polymer ?
#
loop_
_entity_poly.entity_id
_entity_poly.type
_entity_poly.pdbx_seq_one_letter_code
_entity_poly.pdbx_strand_id
1 'polypeptide(L)'
;MSASPVASPAPARVAEPVSAKSPVPEVVAKAKSPSPTPAPETPAPVAAEVPAAAGTPATEAKVAETSAAEPLPEAEEEPLPEDPEGIINMEIFSQIQDMDDDDDDEEGGGHEFSKGIVWGYFEQAENTFKQMEEAIAEPSLSKLSSLGHFLKGSSAALGIVKVQDSCEKMQHYGNLRDEEVGAALKEDEALKRIKQLLVDCKRDYAVASRWLRRLYGDDE
;
A
#
# COMPACT_ATOMS: atom_id res chain seq x y z
N MET A 1 -42.93 26.62 75.35
CA MET A 1 -41.46 26.46 75.43
C MET A 1 -41.17 25.08 74.90
N SER A 2 -40.39 24.99 73.83
CA SER A 2 -39.68 23.82 73.32
C SER A 2 -40.42 22.56 72.85
N ALA A 3 -40.11 22.26 71.59
CA ALA A 3 -39.93 20.94 70.98
C ALA A 3 -41.16 20.03 70.80
N SER A 4 -41.80 20.19 69.64
CA SER A 4 -42.64 19.16 69.02
C SER A 4 -41.79 18.00 68.49
N PRO A 5 -42.30 16.75 68.54
CA PRO A 5 -41.53 15.54 68.23
C PRO A 5 -41.49 15.22 66.72
N VAL A 6 -40.40 14.57 66.33
CA VAL A 6 -40.16 13.98 65.01
C VAL A 6 -40.85 12.62 64.91
N ALA A 7 -41.56 12.37 63.82
CA ALA A 7 -41.98 11.04 63.42
C ALA A 7 -41.82 10.93 61.90
N SER A 8 -40.89 10.08 61.47
CA SER A 8 -40.80 9.61 60.09
C SER A 8 -42.03 8.79 59.72
N PRO A 9 -42.38 8.80 58.43
CA PRO A 9 -42.59 7.52 57.77
C PRO A 9 -41.88 7.45 56.42
N ALA A 10 -41.32 6.27 56.12
CA ALA A 10 -41.00 5.86 54.76
C ALA A 10 -42.27 5.85 53.90
N PRO A 11 -42.14 5.98 52.56
CA PRO A 11 -42.65 4.86 51.78
C PRO A 11 -41.89 4.54 50.49
N ALA A 12 -41.90 3.23 50.23
CA ALA A 12 -42.28 2.55 49.00
C ALA A 12 -41.67 2.96 47.64
N ARG A 13 -41.05 1.94 47.04
CA ARG A 13 -40.73 1.76 45.62
C ARG A 13 -41.90 2.15 44.70
N VAL A 14 -41.59 2.85 43.62
CA VAL A 14 -42.47 3.04 42.46
C VAL A 14 -41.70 2.70 41.19
N ALA A 15 -42.43 2.03 40.30
CA ALA A 15 -42.04 1.36 39.07
C ALA A 15 -41.61 2.29 37.92
N GLU A 16 -40.93 1.69 36.95
CA GLU A 16 -40.50 2.27 35.67
C GLU A 16 -41.68 2.78 34.80
N PRO A 17 -41.50 3.89 34.05
CA PRO A 17 -42.48 4.35 33.09
C PRO A 17 -42.20 3.83 31.67
N VAL A 18 -43.24 3.26 31.05
CA VAL A 18 -43.33 3.01 29.61
C VAL A 18 -43.61 4.33 28.89
N SER A 19 -42.88 4.59 27.81
CA SER A 19 -43.02 5.81 27.00
C SER A 19 -44.17 5.68 26.00
N ALA A 20 -45.04 6.68 25.98
CA ALA A 20 -46.13 6.84 25.03
C ALA A 20 -45.87 8.05 24.13
N LYS A 21 -46.20 7.95 22.83
CA LYS A 21 -47.04 8.90 22.06
C LYS A 21 -46.96 8.66 20.53
N SER A 22 -48.04 8.10 19.99
CA SER A 22 -49.03 8.67 19.03
C SER A 22 -48.60 9.48 17.77
N PRO A 23 -49.48 9.52 16.73
CA PRO A 23 -49.13 9.31 15.32
C PRO A 23 -49.20 10.56 14.42
N VAL A 24 -48.74 10.43 13.16
CA VAL A 24 -48.92 11.40 12.07
C VAL A 24 -49.56 10.77 10.83
N PRO A 25 -50.34 11.54 10.04
CA PRO A 25 -51.29 11.02 9.04
C PRO A 25 -50.72 10.85 7.62
N GLU A 26 -51.44 10.02 6.86
CA GLU A 26 -51.23 9.60 5.47
C GLU A 26 -51.52 10.72 4.44
N VAL A 27 -50.58 10.94 3.51
CA VAL A 27 -50.85 11.60 2.22
C VAL A 27 -50.10 10.85 1.11
N VAL A 28 -50.86 10.38 0.14
CA VAL A 28 -50.45 9.52 -0.97
C VAL A 28 -49.75 10.33 -2.06
N ALA A 29 -48.53 9.94 -2.43
CA ALA A 29 -47.92 10.29 -3.72
C ALA A 29 -47.01 9.16 -4.21
N LYS A 30 -47.23 8.78 -5.47
CA LYS A 30 -46.71 7.63 -6.21
C LYS A 30 -45.34 7.96 -6.82
N ALA A 31 -44.27 7.22 -6.48
CA ALA A 31 -43.19 6.84 -7.41
C ALA A 31 -42.12 5.93 -6.76
N LYS A 32 -41.94 4.76 -7.40
CA LYS A 32 -40.71 3.94 -7.57
C LYS A 32 -40.02 3.35 -6.32
N SER A 33 -40.07 2.02 -6.22
CA SER A 33 -39.33 1.18 -5.26
C SER A 33 -37.83 1.48 -5.24
N PRO A 34 -37.20 1.59 -4.05
CA PRO A 34 -35.77 1.35 -3.90
C PRO A 34 -35.50 -0.14 -3.69
N SER A 35 -34.63 -0.72 -4.53
CA SER A 35 -34.04 -2.05 -4.37
C SER A 35 -33.13 -2.13 -3.14
N PRO A 36 -32.90 -3.34 -2.59
CA PRO A 36 -32.05 -3.55 -1.43
C PRO A 36 -30.57 -3.26 -1.72
N THR A 37 -29.89 -2.72 -0.71
CA THR A 37 -28.45 -2.47 -0.62
C THR A 37 -27.63 -3.73 -0.90
N PRO A 38 -26.55 -3.70 -1.73
CA PRO A 38 -25.58 -4.77 -1.75
C PRO A 38 -24.62 -4.69 -0.55
N ALA A 39 -24.30 -5.86 -0.01
CA ALA A 39 -23.29 -6.11 1.02
C ALA A 39 -21.86 -5.78 0.52
N PRO A 40 -20.87 -5.58 1.39
CA PRO A 40 -19.49 -5.33 0.98
C PRO A 40 -18.91 -6.54 0.24
N GLU A 41 -18.50 -6.33 -1.01
CA GLU A 41 -17.78 -7.34 -1.80
C GLU A 41 -16.33 -7.43 -1.34
N THR A 42 -15.94 -8.64 -0.96
CA THR A 42 -14.56 -9.08 -0.79
C THR A 42 -13.82 -9.00 -2.13
N PRO A 43 -12.61 -8.41 -2.23
CA PRO A 43 -11.87 -8.45 -3.48
C PRO A 43 -11.27 -9.85 -3.70
N ALA A 44 -11.74 -10.52 -4.76
CA ALA A 44 -11.11 -11.70 -5.33
C ALA A 44 -9.98 -11.28 -6.31
N PRO A 45 -8.95 -12.13 -6.54
CA PRO A 45 -7.71 -11.73 -7.20
C PRO A 45 -7.90 -11.53 -8.71
N VAL A 46 -7.37 -10.44 -9.25
CA VAL A 46 -7.30 -10.21 -10.69
C VAL A 46 -6.15 -10.99 -11.30
N ALA A 47 -6.52 -12.01 -12.06
CA ALA A 47 -5.65 -12.78 -12.92
C ALA A 47 -5.06 -11.90 -14.03
N ALA A 48 -3.78 -12.14 -14.32
CA ALA A 48 -3.02 -11.57 -15.42
C ALA A 48 -3.63 -11.96 -16.78
N GLU A 49 -3.75 -11.00 -17.69
CA GLU A 49 -3.98 -11.26 -19.11
C GLU A 49 -3.05 -10.38 -19.96
N VAL A 50 -2.16 -11.05 -20.70
CA VAL A 50 -1.21 -10.47 -21.66
C VAL A 50 -1.81 -10.58 -23.06
N PRO A 51 -1.78 -9.55 -23.92
CA PRO A 51 -1.98 -9.75 -25.34
C PRO A 51 -0.68 -9.71 -26.15
N ALA A 52 -0.58 -10.73 -27.00
CA ALA A 52 0.50 -11.02 -27.94
C ALA A 52 0.54 -10.10 -29.19
N ALA A 53 1.70 -10.12 -29.83
CA ALA A 53 2.16 -9.29 -30.93
C ALA A 53 1.59 -9.61 -32.32
N ALA A 54 1.62 -8.62 -33.23
CA ALA A 54 1.77 -8.81 -34.68
C ALA A 54 2.24 -7.51 -35.38
N GLY A 55 3.23 -7.62 -36.28
CA GLY A 55 3.35 -6.76 -37.48
C GLY A 55 4.64 -5.93 -37.69
N THR A 56 5.60 -6.49 -38.41
CA THR A 56 6.72 -5.80 -39.11
C THR A 56 6.23 -5.09 -40.39
N PRO A 57 6.92 -4.09 -40.99
CA PRO A 57 8.11 -4.34 -41.82
C PRO A 57 9.23 -3.28 -41.76
N ALA A 58 10.38 -3.70 -42.28
CA ALA A 58 11.67 -3.03 -42.34
C ALA A 58 11.76 -1.83 -43.29
N THR A 59 12.61 -0.86 -42.95
CA THR A 59 13.34 0.00 -43.91
C THR A 59 14.71 0.38 -43.35
N GLU A 60 15.72 0.17 -44.19
CA GLU A 60 17.14 0.49 -44.03
C GLU A 60 17.41 2.00 -44.01
N ALA A 61 18.21 2.48 -43.06
CA ALA A 61 18.97 3.74 -43.18
C ALA A 61 20.24 3.69 -42.32
N LYS A 62 21.38 3.70 -43.01
CA LYS A 62 22.76 3.77 -42.53
C LYS A 62 23.15 5.22 -42.19
N VAL A 63 23.70 5.48 -41.00
CA VAL A 63 24.60 6.62 -40.74
C VAL A 63 25.69 6.23 -39.72
N ALA A 64 26.88 6.77 -39.97
CA ALA A 64 28.17 6.50 -39.37
C ALA A 64 28.32 6.90 -37.89
N GLU A 65 29.00 6.00 -37.17
CA GLU A 65 30.15 6.21 -36.27
C GLU A 65 30.55 7.66 -35.94
N THR A 66 30.57 8.02 -34.65
CA THR A 66 31.77 8.52 -33.95
C THR A 66 31.51 8.72 -32.45
N SER A 67 32.60 8.59 -31.68
CA SER A 67 32.87 9.24 -30.38
C SER A 67 32.55 8.46 -29.10
N ALA A 68 33.52 7.62 -28.74
CA ALA A 68 34.14 7.49 -27.41
C ALA A 68 33.22 7.57 -26.19
N ALA A 69 32.80 6.39 -25.72
CA ALA A 69 32.30 6.19 -24.37
C ALA A 69 33.47 6.18 -23.38
N GLU A 70 33.47 7.12 -22.45
CA GLU A 70 34.23 6.99 -21.20
C GLU A 70 33.47 6.06 -20.26
N PRO A 71 34.12 5.06 -19.64
CA PRO A 71 33.45 4.16 -18.73
C PRO A 71 33.09 4.89 -17.44
N LEU A 72 31.79 4.87 -17.11
CA LEU A 72 31.26 5.21 -15.80
C LEU A 72 31.86 4.25 -14.75
N PRO A 73 32.21 4.71 -13.55
CA PRO A 73 32.82 3.87 -12.54
C PRO A 73 31.84 2.77 -12.13
N GLU A 74 32.30 1.52 -12.21
CA GLU A 74 31.67 0.36 -11.59
C GLU A 74 31.39 0.69 -10.13
N ALA A 75 30.11 0.74 -9.77
CA ALA A 75 29.69 0.79 -8.39
C ALA A 75 30.16 -0.50 -7.73
N GLU A 76 31.09 -0.38 -6.79
CA GLU A 76 31.54 -1.49 -5.95
C GLU A 76 30.31 -2.16 -5.32
N GLU A 77 30.14 -3.47 -5.57
CA GLU A 77 29.10 -4.27 -4.92
C GLU A 77 29.42 -4.37 -3.43
N GLU A 78 28.90 -3.41 -2.66
CA GLU A 78 28.86 -3.46 -1.21
C GLU A 78 28.23 -4.81 -0.78
N PRO A 79 28.89 -5.58 0.10
CA PRO A 79 28.39 -6.88 0.53
C PRO A 79 27.03 -6.72 1.20
N LEU A 80 26.05 -7.48 0.70
CA LEU A 80 24.70 -7.50 1.26
C LEU A 80 24.73 -7.84 2.75
N PRO A 81 23.98 -7.12 3.59
CA PRO A 81 23.85 -7.50 4.99
C PRO A 81 23.18 -8.90 5.08
N GLU A 82 23.77 -9.77 5.90
CA GLU A 82 23.28 -11.14 6.14
C GLU A 82 21.92 -11.15 6.85
N ASP A 83 21.58 -10.05 7.51
CA ASP A 83 20.31 -9.82 8.18
C ASP A 83 19.62 -8.59 7.58
N PRO A 84 18.38 -8.71 7.07
CA PRO A 84 17.61 -7.58 6.58
C PRO A 84 17.14 -6.65 7.72
N GLU A 85 17.63 -6.78 8.96
CA GLU A 85 17.31 -5.98 10.16
C GLU A 85 16.75 -4.57 9.83
N GLY A 86 15.41 -4.49 9.79
CA GLY A 86 14.64 -3.26 9.57
C GLY A 86 14.15 -2.98 8.14
N ILE A 87 14.52 -3.79 7.14
CA ILE A 87 14.03 -3.71 5.75
C ILE A 87 12.82 -4.62 5.55
N ILE A 88 12.92 -5.87 6.02
CA ILE A 88 11.85 -6.86 5.93
C ILE A 88 11.43 -7.27 7.33
N ASN A 89 10.12 -7.21 7.59
CA ASN A 89 9.51 -7.74 8.79
C ASN A 89 9.30 -9.24 8.62
N MET A 90 10.22 -10.01 9.19
CA MET A 90 10.19 -11.47 9.11
C MET A 90 8.96 -12.10 9.77
N GLU A 91 8.31 -11.45 10.74
CA GLU A 91 7.08 -11.95 11.36
C GLU A 91 5.89 -11.88 10.38
N ILE A 92 5.82 -10.83 9.56
CA ILE A 92 4.81 -10.71 8.50
C ILE A 92 5.15 -11.66 7.35
N PHE A 93 6.42 -11.70 6.97
CA PHE A 93 6.86 -12.51 5.83
C PHE A 93 6.75 -14.02 6.12
N SER A 94 7.06 -14.47 7.33
CA SER A 94 6.93 -15.89 7.70
C SER A 94 5.47 -16.36 7.64
N GLN A 95 4.49 -15.50 7.96
CA GLN A 95 3.07 -15.86 7.82
C GLN A 95 2.68 -16.14 6.36
N ILE A 96 3.36 -15.54 5.39
CA ILE A 96 3.17 -15.83 3.97
C ILE A 96 3.82 -17.17 3.62
N GLN A 97 4.99 -17.47 4.19
CA GLN A 97 5.68 -18.76 3.99
C GLN A 97 4.93 -19.92 4.63
N ASP A 98 4.30 -19.71 5.79
CA ASP A 98 3.45 -20.71 6.45
C ASP A 98 2.26 -21.15 5.56
N MET A 99 1.90 -20.36 4.53
CA MET A 99 0.89 -20.74 3.55
C MET A 99 1.42 -21.66 2.43
N ASP A 100 2.75 -21.78 2.26
CA ASP A 100 3.33 -22.73 1.32
C ASP A 100 3.38 -24.16 1.89
N ASP A 101 3.49 -24.31 3.23
CA ASP A 101 3.61 -25.59 3.94
C ASP A 101 2.36 -26.49 3.82
N ASP A 102 1.25 -25.98 3.30
CA ASP A 102 0.04 -26.77 3.01
C ASP A 102 0.12 -27.52 1.66
N ASP A 103 1.10 -27.22 0.78
CA ASP A 103 1.34 -27.84 -0.54
C ASP A 103 2.49 -28.89 -0.51
N ASP A 104 2.68 -29.54 0.63
CA ASP A 104 3.73 -30.52 0.96
C ASP A 104 3.54 -31.92 0.30
N ASP A 105 3.15 -31.98 -0.97
CA ASP A 105 3.19 -33.23 -1.75
C ASP A 105 4.64 -33.53 -2.17
N GLU A 106 5.44 -34.08 -1.24
CA GLU A 106 6.72 -34.86 -1.29
C GLU A 106 7.80 -34.63 -2.39
N GLU A 107 7.63 -33.81 -3.41
CA GLU A 107 8.55 -33.60 -4.54
C GLU A 107 8.92 -32.12 -4.72
N GLY A 108 9.44 -31.48 -3.66
CA GLY A 108 10.39 -30.37 -3.78
C GLY A 108 9.85 -29.02 -4.29
N GLY A 109 8.66 -28.60 -3.85
CA GLY A 109 8.00 -27.37 -4.33
C GLY A 109 7.52 -26.37 -3.26
N GLY A 110 7.96 -26.46 -2.00
CA GLY A 110 7.34 -25.77 -0.85
C GLY A 110 7.46 -24.25 -0.76
N HIS A 111 7.59 -23.51 -1.86
CA HIS A 111 7.66 -22.04 -1.86
C HIS A 111 6.98 -21.37 -3.07
N GLU A 112 6.17 -22.09 -3.86
CA GLU A 112 5.61 -21.54 -5.11
C GLU A 112 4.66 -20.36 -4.86
N PHE A 113 3.83 -20.43 -3.81
CA PHE A 113 2.85 -19.38 -3.51
C PHE A 113 3.56 -18.10 -3.03
N SER A 114 4.40 -18.19 -2.02
CA SER A 114 5.14 -17.04 -1.49
C SER A 114 6.08 -16.42 -2.54
N LYS A 115 6.75 -17.25 -3.36
CA LYS A 115 7.55 -16.81 -4.51
C LYS A 115 6.69 -16.07 -5.53
N GLY A 116 5.51 -16.59 -5.87
CA GLY A 116 4.57 -15.95 -6.78
C GLY A 116 4.15 -14.54 -6.34
N ILE A 117 3.82 -14.38 -5.06
CA ILE A 117 3.45 -13.06 -4.50
C ILE A 117 4.64 -12.09 -4.55
N VAL A 118 5.85 -12.55 -4.23
CA VAL A 118 7.08 -11.73 -4.26
C VAL A 118 7.41 -11.24 -5.68
N TRP A 119 7.34 -12.11 -6.68
CA TRP A 119 7.59 -11.72 -8.08
C TRP A 119 6.52 -10.76 -8.61
N GLY A 120 5.25 -11.01 -8.27
CA GLY A 120 4.17 -10.09 -8.61
C GLY A 120 4.38 -8.70 -7.99
N TYR A 121 4.89 -8.63 -6.77
CA TYR A 121 5.27 -7.36 -6.15
C TYR A 121 6.42 -6.66 -6.87
N PHE A 122 7.46 -7.37 -7.33
CA PHE A 122 8.55 -6.74 -8.08
C PHE A 122 8.05 -6.02 -9.34
N GLU A 123 7.21 -6.69 -10.13
CA GLU A 123 6.60 -6.08 -11.32
C GLU A 123 5.76 -4.86 -10.95
N GLN A 124 4.91 -4.99 -9.92
CA GLN A 124 4.07 -3.90 -9.42
C GLN A 124 4.92 -2.69 -8.96
N ALA A 125 5.97 -2.93 -8.18
CA ALA A 125 6.84 -1.90 -7.64
C ALA A 125 7.58 -1.16 -8.76
N GLU A 126 8.18 -1.89 -9.70
CA GLU A 126 8.92 -1.31 -10.83
C GLU A 126 8.03 -0.49 -11.75
N ASN A 127 6.82 -0.97 -12.05
CA ASN A 127 5.84 -0.20 -12.83
C ASN A 127 5.40 1.05 -12.07
N THR A 128 5.15 0.95 -10.76
CA THR A 128 4.77 2.10 -9.94
C THR A 128 5.88 3.14 -9.90
N PHE A 129 7.15 2.74 -9.75
CA PHE A 129 8.28 3.67 -9.78
C PHE A 129 8.38 4.43 -11.10
N LYS A 130 8.17 3.76 -12.25
CA LYS A 130 8.12 4.43 -13.56
C LYS A 130 7.02 5.49 -13.60
N GLN A 131 5.81 5.17 -13.12
CA GLN A 131 4.71 6.12 -13.06
C GLN A 131 4.96 7.29 -12.09
N MET A 132 5.71 7.06 -11.01
CA MET A 132 6.13 8.11 -10.09
C MET A 132 7.15 9.05 -10.76
N GLU A 133 8.12 8.51 -11.51
CA GLU A 133 9.08 9.31 -12.28
C GLU A 133 8.38 10.17 -13.33
N GLU A 134 7.39 9.62 -14.04
CA GLU A 134 6.54 10.38 -14.96
C GLU A 134 5.77 11.50 -14.25
N ALA A 135 5.14 11.19 -13.11
CA ALA A 135 4.40 12.17 -12.32
C ALA A 135 5.29 13.23 -11.64
N ILE A 136 6.60 13.00 -11.58
CA ILE A 136 7.61 13.98 -11.19
C ILE A 136 8.02 14.85 -12.38
N ALA A 137 8.15 14.27 -13.57
CA ALA A 137 8.51 14.97 -14.80
C ALA A 137 7.38 15.88 -15.30
N GLU A 138 6.14 15.43 -15.18
CA GLU A 138 4.91 16.22 -15.32
C GLU A 138 4.27 16.35 -13.93
N PRO A 139 4.61 17.41 -13.16
CA PRO A 139 4.35 17.46 -11.72
C PRO A 139 2.88 17.25 -11.36
N SER A 140 2.59 16.10 -10.75
CA SER A 140 1.24 15.73 -10.30
C SER A 140 1.30 15.18 -8.88
N LEU A 141 1.15 16.07 -7.89
CA LEU A 141 1.22 15.71 -6.46
C LEU A 141 0.09 14.76 -6.05
N SER A 142 -1.10 14.90 -6.62
CA SER A 142 -2.23 13.98 -6.36
C SER A 142 -1.95 12.58 -6.90
N LYS A 143 -1.37 12.46 -8.11
CA LYS A 143 -0.95 11.18 -8.67
C LYS A 143 0.15 10.54 -7.82
N LEU A 144 1.14 11.33 -7.40
CA LEU A 144 2.22 10.87 -6.50
C LEU A 144 1.67 10.38 -5.15
N SER A 145 0.68 11.07 -4.58
CA SER A 145 0.02 10.61 -3.36
C SER A 145 -0.70 9.27 -3.56
N SER A 146 -1.43 9.10 -4.67
CA SER A 146 -2.16 7.86 -4.96
C SER A 146 -1.22 6.69 -5.23
N LEU A 147 -0.12 6.92 -5.97
CA LEU A 147 0.90 5.91 -6.23
C LEU A 147 1.64 5.51 -4.94
N GLY A 148 1.95 6.47 -4.07
CA GLY A 148 2.50 6.21 -2.74
C GLY A 148 1.56 5.35 -1.90
N HIS A 149 0.26 5.70 -1.85
CA HIS A 149 -0.73 4.90 -1.13
C HIS A 149 -0.83 3.45 -1.65
N PHE A 150 -0.84 3.28 -2.97
CA PHE A 150 -0.91 1.97 -3.62
C PHE A 150 0.28 1.09 -3.26
N LEU A 151 1.51 1.59 -3.45
CA LEU A 151 2.73 0.83 -3.18
C LEU A 151 2.98 0.62 -1.68
N LYS A 152 2.51 1.54 -0.82
CA LYS A 152 2.48 1.36 0.64
C LYS A 152 1.71 0.09 1.00
N GLY A 153 0.51 -0.10 0.44
CA GLY A 153 -0.35 -1.24 0.75
C GLY A 153 0.28 -2.57 0.35
N SER A 154 0.82 -2.68 -0.86
CA SER A 154 1.47 -3.91 -1.31
C SER A 154 2.79 -4.19 -0.58
N SER A 155 3.58 -3.17 -0.26
CA SER A 155 4.82 -3.33 0.52
C SER A 155 4.54 -3.79 1.95
N ALA A 156 3.48 -3.24 2.58
CA ALA A 156 3.06 -3.63 3.93
C ALA A 156 2.60 -5.10 3.99
N ALA A 157 1.88 -5.57 2.97
CA ALA A 157 1.41 -6.95 2.89
C ALA A 157 2.57 -7.96 2.86
N LEU A 158 3.69 -7.62 2.22
CA LEU A 158 4.91 -8.44 2.17
C LEU A 158 5.89 -8.17 3.33
N GLY A 159 5.58 -7.22 4.22
CA GLY A 159 6.47 -6.84 5.31
C GLY A 159 7.68 -6.01 4.89
N ILE A 160 7.70 -5.37 3.72
CA ILE A 160 8.83 -4.55 3.25
C ILE A 160 8.74 -3.13 3.85
N VAL A 161 9.22 -3.00 5.09
CA VAL A 161 9.00 -1.85 5.98
C VAL A 161 9.55 -0.55 5.42
N LYS A 162 10.81 -0.51 4.95
CA LYS A 162 11.41 0.76 4.48
C LYS A 162 10.73 1.33 3.23
N VAL A 163 10.28 0.46 2.34
CA VAL A 163 9.53 0.88 1.15
C VAL A 163 8.14 1.37 1.56
N GLN A 164 7.48 0.68 2.50
CA GLN A 164 6.22 1.12 3.10
C GLN A 164 6.34 2.53 3.70
N ASP A 165 7.35 2.78 4.54
CA ASP A 165 7.56 4.07 5.21
C ASP A 165 7.84 5.20 4.22
N SER A 166 8.64 4.92 3.19
CA SER A 166 8.92 5.88 2.12
C SER A 166 7.66 6.19 1.33
N CYS A 167 6.84 5.19 1.03
CA CYS A 167 5.58 5.37 0.32
C CYS A 167 4.54 6.15 1.15
N GLU A 168 4.52 5.96 2.47
CA GLU A 168 3.71 6.75 3.39
C GLU A 168 4.12 8.22 3.36
N LYS A 169 5.41 8.52 3.54
CA LYS A 169 5.92 9.90 3.43
C LYS A 169 5.56 10.55 2.09
N MET A 170 5.65 9.79 0.99
CA MET A 170 5.28 10.27 -0.35
C MET A 170 3.78 10.57 -0.45
N GLN A 171 2.92 9.76 0.17
CA GLN A 171 1.49 10.04 0.30
C GLN A 171 1.23 11.37 1.02
N HIS A 172 1.90 11.63 2.14
CA HIS A 172 1.71 12.88 2.88
C HIS A 172 2.24 14.10 2.12
N TYR A 173 3.43 13.99 1.53
CA TYR A 173 4.02 15.07 0.72
C TYR A 173 3.16 15.39 -0.52
N GLY A 174 2.58 14.39 -1.18
CA GLY A 174 1.65 14.60 -2.29
C GLY A 174 0.36 15.33 -1.88
N ASN A 175 0.01 15.31 -0.59
CA ASN A 175 -1.08 16.09 -0.01
C ASN A 175 -0.62 17.41 0.63
N LEU A 176 0.61 17.85 0.35
CA LEU A 176 1.23 19.05 0.92
C LEU A 176 1.32 19.03 2.46
N ARG A 177 1.51 17.85 3.04
CA ARG A 177 1.63 17.65 4.49
C ARG A 177 2.99 17.10 4.83
N ASP A 178 3.64 17.72 5.80
CA ASP A 178 4.81 17.20 6.47
C ASP A 178 4.42 16.80 7.89
N GLU A 179 4.29 15.50 8.14
CA GLU A 179 3.88 15.00 9.47
C GLU A 179 5.04 14.96 10.46
N GLU A 180 6.31 15.00 10.00
CA GLU A 180 7.47 15.07 10.90
C GLU A 180 7.62 16.48 11.50
N VAL A 181 7.33 17.51 10.72
CA VAL A 181 7.40 18.92 11.15
C VAL A 181 6.04 19.48 11.60
N GLY A 182 4.94 18.79 11.27
CA GLY A 182 3.58 19.22 11.59
C GLY A 182 3.15 20.46 10.81
N ALA A 183 3.65 20.64 9.59
CA ALA A 183 3.46 21.84 8.78
C ALA A 183 2.96 21.53 7.36
N ALA A 184 2.29 22.50 6.75
CA ALA A 184 1.92 22.45 5.34
C ALA A 184 3.14 22.76 4.46
N LEU A 185 3.33 21.99 3.40
CA LEU A 185 4.41 22.18 2.42
C LEU A 185 3.93 23.08 1.27
N LYS A 186 4.86 23.81 0.67
CA LYS A 186 4.65 24.40 -0.66
C LYS A 186 4.83 23.32 -1.73
N GLU A 187 4.18 23.48 -2.87
CA GLU A 187 4.25 22.52 -3.97
C GLU A 187 5.68 22.22 -4.43
N ASP A 188 6.51 23.25 -4.61
CA ASP A 188 7.91 23.09 -5.01
C ASP A 188 8.74 22.31 -3.97
N GLU A 189 8.46 22.54 -2.69
CA GLU A 189 9.15 21.86 -1.58
C GLU A 189 8.72 20.40 -1.49
N ALA A 190 7.42 20.14 -1.58
CA ALA A 190 6.86 18.79 -1.61
C ALA A 190 7.45 17.99 -2.77
N LEU A 191 7.49 18.56 -3.98
CA LEU A 191 8.06 17.90 -5.16
C LEU A 191 9.56 17.62 -4.98
N LYS A 192 10.32 18.55 -4.40
CA LYS A 192 11.75 18.34 -4.10
C LYS A 192 11.96 17.19 -3.12
N ARG A 193 11.15 17.13 -2.05
CA ARG A 193 11.22 16.06 -1.05
C ARG A 193 10.81 14.71 -1.64
N ILE A 194 9.74 14.67 -2.44
CA ILE A 194 9.30 13.45 -3.14
C ILE A 194 10.39 12.92 -4.08
N LYS A 195 11.08 13.80 -4.83
CA LYS A 195 12.21 13.39 -5.70
C LYS A 195 13.31 12.68 -4.91
N GLN A 196 13.72 13.24 -3.78
CA GLN A 196 14.74 12.63 -2.94
C GLN A 196 14.23 11.30 -2.35
N LEU A 197 13.01 11.32 -1.83
CA LEU A 197 12.37 10.17 -1.22
C LEU A 197 12.20 8.99 -2.20
N LEU A 198 11.92 9.26 -3.47
CA LEU A 198 11.82 8.23 -4.50
C LEU A 198 13.19 7.56 -4.75
N VAL A 199 14.29 8.32 -4.73
CA VAL A 199 15.64 7.75 -4.84
C VAL A 199 15.94 6.83 -3.66
N ASP A 200 15.66 7.29 -2.44
CA ASP A 200 15.85 6.48 -1.23
C ASP A 200 14.96 5.22 -1.25
N CYS A 201 13.69 5.36 -1.64
CA CYS A 201 12.73 4.26 -1.77
C CYS A 201 13.19 3.20 -2.78
N LYS A 202 13.74 3.61 -3.93
CA LYS A 202 14.27 2.68 -4.95
C LYS A 202 15.52 1.95 -4.45
N ARG A 203 16.37 2.61 -3.66
CA ARG A 203 17.52 1.95 -3.00
C ARG A 203 17.04 0.91 -2.00
N ASP A 204 16.10 1.26 -1.13
CA ASP A 204 15.58 0.32 -0.13
C ASP A 204 14.86 -0.85 -0.78
N TYR A 205 14.11 -0.61 -1.87
CA TYR A 205 13.55 -1.67 -2.72
C TYR A 205 14.63 -2.58 -3.30
N ALA A 206 15.72 -2.02 -3.84
CA ALA A 206 16.80 -2.82 -4.43
C ALA A 206 17.49 -3.74 -3.41
N VAL A 207 17.62 -3.29 -2.16
CA VAL A 207 18.15 -4.13 -1.08
C VAL A 207 17.14 -5.24 -0.73
N ALA A 208 15.86 -4.89 -0.57
CA ALA A 208 14.80 -5.85 -0.27
C ALA A 208 14.65 -6.90 -1.38
N SER A 209 14.65 -6.49 -2.65
CA SER A 209 14.48 -7.38 -3.79
C SER A 209 15.68 -8.32 -3.95
N ARG A 210 16.91 -7.84 -3.75
CA ARG A 210 18.11 -8.69 -3.77
C ARG A 210 18.09 -9.74 -2.67
N TRP A 211 17.66 -9.35 -1.46
CA TRP A 211 17.51 -10.30 -0.37
C TRP A 211 16.44 -11.36 -0.65
N LEU A 212 15.26 -10.94 -1.13
CA LEU A 212 14.15 -11.84 -1.48
C LEU A 212 14.53 -12.79 -2.62
N ARG A 213 15.23 -12.30 -3.64
CA ARG A 213 15.77 -13.10 -4.75
C ARG A 213 16.72 -14.19 -4.26
N ARG A 214 17.67 -13.81 -3.40
CA ARG A 214 18.61 -14.75 -2.75
C ARG A 214 17.87 -15.78 -1.89
N LEU A 215 16.82 -15.38 -1.18
CA LEU A 215 16.01 -16.30 -0.36
C LEU A 215 15.40 -17.44 -1.19
N TYR A 216 14.92 -17.13 -2.40
CA TYR A 216 14.32 -18.12 -3.31
C TYR A 216 15.32 -18.72 -4.33
N GLY A 217 16.62 -18.57 -4.11
CA GLY A 217 17.68 -19.15 -4.94
C GLY A 217 17.79 -18.57 -6.35
N ASP A 218 17.39 -17.31 -6.53
CA ASP A 218 17.34 -16.60 -7.81
C ASP A 218 18.37 -15.45 -7.78
N ASP A 219 19.66 -15.77 -7.69
CA ASP A 219 20.78 -14.81 -7.54
C ASP A 219 21.14 -14.04 -8.85
N GLU A 220 20.15 -13.60 -9.65
CA GLU A 220 20.35 -12.70 -10.81
C GLU A 220 20.20 -11.21 -10.47
#